data_AF-A0A7X3IGY3-F1
#
_entry.id   AF-A0A7X3IGY3-F1
#
_cell.length_a   1.000
_cell.length_b   1.000
_cell.length_c   1.000
_cell.angle_alpha   90.00
_cell.angle_beta   90.00
_cell.angle_gamma   90.00
#
_symmetry.space_group_name_H-M   'P 1'
#
loop_
_entity.id
_entity.type
_entity.pdbx_description
1 polymer ?
#
loop_
_entity_poly.entity_id
_entity_poly.type
_entity_poly.pdbx_seq_one_letter_code
_entity_poly.pdbx_strand_id
1 'polypeptide(L)'
;MMILSLPNHGVLRKLAFAGGLLILVVLVMVLFPGKSSAHGYLDSPASRALLCKNQVNTDCGGASYEPQSAEAPKGFPNGGPADGHIASASNTFPKLDEQSSTRWSKVPMKAGPQAFSWQLNAAHATTTFKYFITKQNWNPNAPLTRDSFDLTPFCQEDLNGSSPTNYHTINCNVPERTGYQVILAIWEVSGAPTAYISVADVDFGGGSPLPAPLNLIASAVTDNSVSLNWSSVTGAVSYQIYRNNVSVGTSTATSYTQTGLSSGTTYNYTVVAIDSSGHSSPASAALSVKTTGGTTTTYPAWSATTVYVGGNKVSYNGVNYEAKWWTQGEIPTGNNVWKVIP
;
A
#
# COMPACT_ATOMS: atom_id res chain seq x y z
N MET A 1 -86.11 25.42 33.66
CA MET A 1 -86.10 24.36 32.63
C MET A 1 -84.81 24.51 31.85
N MET A 2 -83.95 23.48 31.88
CA MET A 2 -82.57 23.49 31.40
C MET A 2 -82.50 23.82 29.89
N ILE A 3 -81.73 24.84 29.51
CA ILE A 3 -81.41 25.13 28.10
C ILE A 3 -80.11 24.38 27.78
N LEU A 4 -80.22 23.33 26.96
CA LEU A 4 -79.07 22.63 26.38
C LEU A 4 -78.45 23.52 25.30
N SER A 5 -77.23 24.00 25.56
CA SER A 5 -76.40 24.71 24.58
C SER A 5 -75.78 23.70 23.59
N LEU A 6 -75.98 23.91 22.30
CA LEU A 6 -75.36 23.10 21.23
C LEU A 6 -73.84 23.36 21.16
N PRO A 7 -73.01 22.34 20.96
CA PRO A 7 -71.56 22.49 20.94
C PRO A 7 -71.08 23.27 19.71
N ASN A 8 -70.07 24.10 19.93
CA ASN A 8 -69.49 25.05 19.00
C ASN A 8 -68.96 24.37 17.71
N HIS A 9 -69.62 24.61 16.57
CA HIS A 9 -69.31 24.02 15.25
C HIS A 9 -67.87 24.25 14.76
N GLY A 10 -67.16 25.24 15.32
CA GLY A 10 -65.75 25.50 14.99
C GLY A 10 -64.77 24.44 15.51
N VAL A 11 -65.10 23.75 16.61
CA VAL A 11 -64.23 22.73 17.21
C VAL A 11 -64.35 21.39 16.48
N LEU A 12 -65.58 21.00 16.10
CA LEU A 12 -65.80 19.78 15.29
C LEU A 12 -65.14 19.85 13.91
N ARG A 13 -65.15 21.02 13.25
CA ARG A 13 -64.47 21.22 11.95
C ARG A 13 -62.95 21.08 12.04
N LYS A 14 -62.33 21.56 13.13
CA LYS A 14 -60.88 21.44 13.35
C LYS A 14 -60.46 20.01 13.68
N LEU A 15 -61.28 19.28 14.46
CA LEU A 15 -61.07 17.86 14.76
C LEU A 15 -61.22 16.97 13.51
N ALA A 16 -62.18 17.26 12.63
CA ALA A 16 -62.37 16.54 11.36
C ALA A 16 -61.20 16.75 10.38
N PHE A 17 -60.65 17.97 10.30
CA PHE A 17 -59.47 18.27 9.47
C PHE A 17 -58.19 17.62 10.02
N ALA A 18 -57.97 17.65 11.34
CA ALA A 18 -56.81 17.02 11.96
C ALA A 18 -56.86 15.48 11.87
N GLY A 19 -58.04 14.89 12.07
CA GLY A 19 -58.26 13.45 11.91
C GLY A 19 -58.08 12.98 10.46
N GLY A 20 -58.57 13.74 9.49
CA GLY A 20 -58.39 13.44 8.06
C GLY A 20 -56.93 13.50 7.60
N LEU A 21 -56.15 14.46 8.11
CA LEU A 21 -54.71 14.56 7.81
C LEU A 21 -53.92 13.40 8.44
N LEU A 22 -54.26 13.01 9.67
CA LEU A 22 -53.61 11.87 10.35
C LEU A 22 -53.91 10.55 9.64
N ILE A 23 -55.16 10.34 9.21
CA ILE A 23 -55.57 9.17 8.43
C ILE A 23 -54.86 9.15 7.07
N LEU A 24 -54.72 10.30 6.40
CA LEU A 24 -53.99 10.39 5.13
C LEU A 24 -52.50 10.03 5.31
N VAL A 25 -51.84 10.50 6.37
CA VAL A 25 -50.44 10.18 6.66
C VAL A 25 -50.26 8.69 6.97
N VAL A 26 -51.15 8.10 7.77
CA VAL A 26 -51.14 6.65 8.04
C VAL A 26 -51.42 5.85 6.76
N LEU A 27 -52.36 6.29 5.93
CA LEU A 27 -52.66 5.65 4.64
C LEU A 27 -51.47 5.71 3.68
N VAL A 28 -50.74 6.83 3.66
CA VAL A 28 -49.49 6.98 2.88
C VAL A 28 -48.41 6.03 3.41
N MET A 29 -48.23 5.90 4.73
CA MET A 29 -47.27 4.92 5.29
C MET A 29 -47.64 3.45 5.00
N VAL A 30 -48.93 3.13 4.87
CA VAL A 30 -49.42 1.78 4.52
C VAL A 30 -49.34 1.51 3.02
N LEU A 31 -49.52 2.54 2.18
CA LEU A 31 -49.44 2.43 0.71
C LEU A 31 -48.01 2.46 0.17
N PHE A 32 -47.05 2.94 0.95
CA PHE A 32 -45.62 2.93 0.62
C PHE A 32 -44.85 2.19 1.71
N PRO A 33 -44.82 0.84 1.71
CA PRO A 33 -43.91 0.11 2.58
C PRO A 33 -42.48 0.65 2.36
N GLY A 34 -41.86 1.13 3.44
CA GLY A 34 -40.50 1.66 3.37
C GLY A 34 -39.57 0.62 2.74
N LYS A 35 -38.88 1.00 1.66
CA LYS A 35 -37.85 0.13 1.06
C LYS A 35 -36.83 -0.18 2.16
N SER A 36 -36.74 -1.43 2.60
CA SER A 36 -35.72 -1.83 3.57
C SER A 36 -34.36 -1.75 2.87
N SER A 37 -33.52 -0.81 3.27
CA SER A 37 -32.24 -0.57 2.60
C SER A 37 -31.19 -1.56 3.09
N ALA A 38 -30.85 -2.53 2.24
CA ALA A 38 -29.70 -3.39 2.46
C ALA A 38 -28.41 -2.58 2.35
N HIS A 39 -27.39 -2.95 3.10
CA HIS A 39 -26.08 -2.29 3.09
C HIS A 39 -25.05 -3.26 3.62
N GLY A 40 -23.93 -3.40 2.91
CA GLY A 40 -22.84 -4.28 3.34
C GLY A 40 -21.62 -4.17 2.45
N TYR A 41 -20.48 -4.60 3.00
CA TYR A 41 -19.21 -4.63 2.30
C TYR A 41 -18.42 -5.90 2.66
N LEU A 42 -17.52 -6.30 1.76
CA LEU A 42 -16.55 -7.35 2.05
C LEU A 42 -15.50 -6.81 3.05
N ASP A 43 -15.45 -7.45 4.21
CA ASP A 43 -14.57 -7.14 5.34
C ASP A 43 -13.27 -7.96 5.31
N SER A 44 -13.35 -9.24 4.93
CA SER A 44 -12.19 -10.11 4.77
C SER A 44 -12.28 -10.89 3.45
N PRO A 45 -11.25 -10.87 2.58
CA PRO A 45 -10.17 -9.90 2.58
C PRO A 45 -10.73 -8.47 2.49
N ALA A 46 -10.04 -7.51 3.08
CA ALA A 46 -10.53 -6.13 3.13
C ALA A 46 -10.76 -5.58 1.72
N SER A 47 -11.99 -5.14 1.44
CA SER A 47 -12.33 -4.54 0.15
C SER A 47 -11.63 -3.20 -0.09
N ARG A 48 -11.53 -2.82 -1.36
CA ARG A 48 -11.02 -1.52 -1.82
C ARG A 48 -11.71 -0.36 -1.10
N ALA A 49 -13.05 -0.42 -0.99
CA ALA A 49 -13.86 0.58 -0.29
C ALA A 49 -13.62 0.57 1.22
N LEU A 50 -13.49 -0.60 1.86
CA LEU A 50 -13.13 -0.68 3.28
C LEU A 50 -11.73 -0.09 3.54
N LEU A 51 -10.75 -0.37 2.68
CA LEU A 51 -9.41 0.22 2.77
C LEU A 51 -9.43 1.74 2.55
N CYS A 52 -10.39 2.28 1.81
CA CYS A 52 -10.64 3.72 1.73
C CYS A 52 -11.17 4.30 3.04
N LYS A 53 -12.11 3.61 3.71
CA LYS A 53 -12.61 4.00 5.03
C LYS A 53 -11.50 3.95 6.09
N ASN A 54 -10.61 2.97 5.99
CA ASN A 54 -9.48 2.80 6.89
C ASN A 54 -8.28 3.70 6.54
N GLN A 55 -8.42 4.60 5.56
CA GLN A 55 -7.36 5.54 5.13
C GLN A 55 -6.08 4.87 4.60
N VAL A 56 -6.16 3.60 4.21
CA VAL A 56 -5.07 2.88 3.54
C VAL A 56 -5.04 3.23 2.06
N ASN A 57 -6.21 3.26 1.42
CA ASN A 57 -6.37 3.84 0.09
C ASN A 57 -6.73 5.32 0.22
N THR A 58 -6.17 6.15 -0.67
CA THR A 58 -6.40 7.59 -0.72
C THR A 58 -7.19 7.99 -1.96
N ASP A 59 -7.76 9.21 -1.95
CA ASP A 59 -8.57 9.78 -3.03
C ASP A 59 -9.75 8.88 -3.47
N CYS A 60 -10.57 8.45 -2.50
CA CYS A 60 -11.67 7.50 -2.74
C CYS A 60 -13.07 8.13 -2.81
N GLY A 61 -13.19 9.44 -2.56
CA GLY A 61 -14.49 10.12 -2.49
C GLY A 61 -15.44 9.51 -1.45
N GLY A 62 -16.72 9.33 -1.82
CA GLY A 62 -17.79 8.85 -0.93
C GLY A 62 -17.52 7.48 -0.28
N ALA A 63 -16.76 6.61 -0.94
CA ALA A 63 -16.42 5.28 -0.44
C ALA A 63 -15.66 5.30 0.89
N SER A 64 -14.94 6.39 1.20
CA SER A 64 -14.27 6.57 2.49
C SER A 64 -15.24 6.72 3.68
N TYR A 65 -16.48 7.11 3.43
CA TYR A 65 -17.47 7.35 4.49
C TYR A 65 -18.46 6.20 4.62
N GLU A 66 -18.80 5.56 3.51
CA GLU A 66 -19.89 4.59 3.44
C GLU A 66 -19.58 3.40 2.52
N PRO A 67 -18.56 2.59 2.81
CA PRO A 67 -18.18 1.44 1.98
C PRO A 67 -19.32 0.42 1.80
N GLN A 68 -20.29 0.40 2.72
CA GLN A 68 -21.47 -0.46 2.67
C GLN A 68 -22.50 -0.12 1.58
N SER A 69 -22.39 1.05 0.94
CA SER A 69 -23.46 1.59 0.08
C SER A 69 -23.21 1.37 -1.42
N ALA A 70 -22.27 0.50 -1.80
CA ALA A 70 -21.93 0.20 -3.19
C ALA A 70 -23.02 -0.65 -3.88
N GLU A 71 -24.19 -0.07 -4.10
CA GLU A 71 -25.36 -0.70 -4.71
C GLU A 71 -25.37 -0.56 -6.23
N ALA A 72 -25.71 -1.63 -6.94
CA ALA A 72 -25.84 -1.68 -8.40
C ALA A 72 -27.04 -2.55 -8.81
N PRO A 73 -27.48 -2.51 -10.09
CA PRO A 73 -28.38 -3.54 -10.62
C PRO A 73 -27.79 -4.95 -10.40
N LYS A 74 -28.65 -5.96 -10.20
CA LYS A 74 -28.23 -7.37 -10.07
C LYS A 74 -28.01 -8.05 -11.42
N GLY A 75 -27.55 -9.31 -11.39
CA GLY A 75 -27.51 -10.18 -12.56
C GLY A 75 -26.17 -10.21 -13.30
N PHE A 76 -25.10 -9.70 -12.70
CA PHE A 76 -23.75 -9.86 -13.24
C PHE A 76 -23.45 -11.37 -13.49
N PRO A 77 -22.83 -11.75 -14.63
CA PRO A 77 -22.25 -10.88 -15.66
C PRO A 77 -23.21 -10.48 -16.81
N ASN A 78 -24.37 -11.12 -16.96
CA ASN A 78 -25.28 -10.83 -18.09
C ASN A 78 -26.05 -9.51 -17.92
N GLY A 79 -26.21 -9.06 -16.67
CA GLY A 79 -26.67 -7.74 -16.28
C GLY A 79 -25.67 -7.08 -15.32
N GLY A 80 -26.15 -6.37 -14.33
CA GLY A 80 -25.31 -5.69 -13.35
C GLY A 80 -24.62 -4.41 -13.86
N PRO A 81 -23.58 -3.92 -13.16
CA PRO A 81 -22.85 -2.73 -13.59
C PRO A 81 -22.26 -2.86 -14.99
N ALA A 82 -22.18 -1.74 -15.71
CA ALA A 82 -21.52 -1.66 -17.00
C ALA A 82 -20.00 -1.86 -16.86
N ASP A 83 -19.35 -2.27 -17.95
CA ASP A 83 -17.89 -2.32 -18.03
C ASP A 83 -17.28 -0.93 -17.78
N GLY A 84 -16.17 -0.89 -17.05
CA GLY A 84 -15.58 0.35 -16.56
C GLY A 84 -16.26 0.94 -15.33
N HIS A 85 -17.41 0.39 -14.90
CA HIS A 85 -18.18 0.85 -13.74
C HIS A 85 -18.50 -0.28 -12.74
N ILE A 86 -17.71 -1.36 -12.78
CA ILE A 86 -17.89 -2.52 -11.92
C ILE A 86 -17.53 -2.17 -10.47
N ALA A 87 -16.36 -1.57 -10.23
CA ALA A 87 -15.88 -1.28 -8.88
C ALA A 87 -16.66 -0.16 -8.20
N SER A 88 -17.17 0.81 -8.96
CA SER A 88 -18.04 1.89 -8.46
C SER A 88 -19.48 1.47 -8.22
N ALA A 89 -19.86 0.23 -8.54
CA ALA A 89 -21.24 -0.24 -8.49
C ALA A 89 -22.18 0.67 -9.31
N SER A 90 -21.93 0.82 -10.62
CA SER A 90 -22.72 1.68 -11.52
C SER A 90 -22.63 3.18 -11.17
N ASN A 91 -21.42 3.68 -10.90
CA ASN A 91 -21.12 5.07 -10.52
C ASN A 91 -21.60 5.51 -9.13
N THR A 92 -21.98 4.59 -8.25
CA THR A 92 -22.22 4.92 -6.84
C THR A 92 -20.97 5.50 -6.18
N PHE A 93 -19.79 4.94 -6.48
CA PHE A 93 -18.48 5.48 -6.07
C PHE A 93 -17.49 5.59 -7.24
N PRO A 94 -17.58 6.63 -8.09
CA PRO A 94 -16.83 6.70 -9.36
C PRO A 94 -15.31 6.61 -9.20
N LYS A 95 -14.76 7.11 -8.08
CA LYS A 95 -13.32 7.02 -7.78
C LYS A 95 -12.80 5.58 -7.67
N LEU A 96 -13.66 4.62 -7.35
CA LEU A 96 -13.27 3.22 -7.27
C LEU A 96 -13.02 2.58 -8.65
N ASP A 97 -13.46 3.20 -9.75
CA ASP A 97 -13.21 2.71 -11.11
C ASP A 97 -11.80 3.05 -11.65
N GLU A 98 -11.08 3.96 -10.99
CA GLU A 98 -9.67 4.23 -11.31
C GLU A 98 -8.87 2.92 -11.19
N GLN A 99 -8.03 2.61 -12.18
CA GLN A 99 -7.33 1.33 -12.24
C GLN A 99 -5.92 1.50 -12.81
N SER A 100 -4.93 1.16 -11.99
CA SER A 100 -3.53 0.97 -12.39
C SER A 100 -2.90 -0.09 -11.48
N SER A 101 -1.75 -0.64 -11.89
CA SER A 101 -1.01 -1.60 -11.07
C SER A 101 -0.60 -1.06 -9.69
N THR A 102 -0.55 0.26 -9.54
CA THR A 102 -0.11 0.96 -8.32
C THR A 102 -1.20 1.76 -7.62
N ARG A 103 -2.41 1.86 -8.20
CA ARG A 103 -3.48 2.72 -7.68
C ARG A 103 -4.01 2.29 -6.31
N TRP A 104 -4.07 0.99 -6.07
CA TRP A 104 -4.71 0.40 -4.89
C TRP A 104 -3.72 -0.44 -4.08
N SER A 105 -3.85 -0.33 -2.76
CA SER A 105 -3.18 -1.20 -1.79
C SER A 105 -3.72 -2.62 -1.91
N LYS A 106 -2.84 -3.61 -1.78
CA LYS A 106 -3.17 -5.02 -2.02
C LYS A 106 -3.12 -5.81 -0.73
N VAL A 107 -4.10 -6.67 -0.52
CA VAL A 107 -4.16 -7.60 0.61
C VAL A 107 -3.45 -8.90 0.22
N PRO A 108 -2.54 -9.44 1.04
CA PRO A 108 -1.93 -10.74 0.76
C PRO A 108 -2.97 -11.84 0.60
N MET A 109 -2.79 -12.69 -0.41
CA MET A 109 -3.72 -13.76 -0.77
C MET A 109 -2.97 -15.04 -1.16
N LYS A 110 -3.63 -16.19 -0.99
CA LYS A 110 -3.13 -17.48 -1.46
C LYS A 110 -4.26 -18.23 -2.13
N ALA A 111 -3.91 -19.06 -3.09
CA ALA A 111 -4.82 -20.05 -3.63
C ALA A 111 -5.24 -21.07 -2.55
N GLY A 112 -6.30 -21.82 -2.83
CA GLY A 112 -6.85 -22.80 -1.90
C GLY A 112 -7.95 -22.23 -1.00
N PRO A 113 -8.29 -22.93 0.10
CA PRO A 113 -9.35 -22.51 1.02
C PRO A 113 -9.05 -21.16 1.68
N GLN A 114 -9.92 -20.18 1.47
CA GLN A 114 -9.88 -18.85 2.08
C GLN A 114 -11.27 -18.46 2.58
N ALA A 115 -11.32 -17.72 3.68
CA ALA A 115 -12.57 -17.20 4.24
C ALA A 115 -12.88 -15.81 3.67
N PHE A 116 -14.11 -15.64 3.19
CA PHE A 116 -14.66 -14.38 2.73
C PHE A 116 -15.76 -13.93 3.70
N SER A 117 -15.55 -12.82 4.39
CA SER A 117 -16.48 -12.30 5.40
C SER A 117 -17.10 -10.99 4.97
N TRP A 118 -18.42 -10.91 5.05
CA TRP A 118 -19.20 -9.71 4.81
C TRP A 118 -19.66 -9.09 6.12
N GLN A 119 -19.49 -7.78 6.25
CA GLN A 119 -20.16 -6.97 7.27
C GLN A 119 -21.43 -6.37 6.65
N LEU A 120 -22.58 -6.76 7.17
CA LEU A 120 -23.90 -6.27 6.77
C LEU A 120 -24.45 -5.37 7.88
N ASN A 121 -24.87 -4.16 7.53
CA ASN A 121 -25.48 -3.24 8.51
C ASN A 121 -26.86 -3.74 8.95
N ALA A 122 -27.54 -4.49 8.09
CA ALA A 122 -28.76 -5.22 8.39
C ALA A 122 -28.77 -6.53 7.60
N ALA A 123 -29.24 -7.59 8.23
CA ALA A 123 -29.50 -8.86 7.55
C ALA A 123 -30.72 -8.71 6.62
N HIS A 124 -30.54 -9.03 5.35
CA HIS A 124 -31.63 -9.05 4.36
C HIS A 124 -31.77 -10.44 3.74
N ALA A 125 -33.00 -10.79 3.39
CA ALA A 125 -33.29 -11.97 2.60
C ALA A 125 -32.38 -11.98 1.37
N THR A 126 -31.58 -13.03 1.19
CA THR A 126 -30.49 -13.05 0.21
C THR A 126 -30.74 -14.13 -0.83
N THR A 127 -30.52 -13.78 -2.10
CA THR A 127 -30.50 -14.75 -3.19
C THR A 127 -29.21 -15.53 -3.14
N THR A 128 -28.07 -14.83 -3.23
CA THR A 128 -26.76 -15.45 -3.38
C THR A 128 -25.61 -14.49 -3.06
N PHE A 129 -24.48 -15.06 -2.66
CA PHE A 129 -23.18 -14.43 -2.69
C PHE A 129 -22.34 -15.07 -3.81
N LYS A 130 -21.70 -14.25 -4.66
CA LYS A 130 -20.86 -14.72 -5.78
C LYS A 130 -19.48 -14.09 -5.72
N TYR A 131 -18.47 -14.86 -6.08
CA TYR A 131 -17.08 -14.39 -6.14
C TYR A 131 -16.47 -14.73 -7.50
N PHE A 132 -15.94 -13.69 -8.15
CA PHE A 132 -15.21 -13.79 -9.41
C PHE A 132 -13.77 -13.30 -9.18
N ILE A 133 -12.85 -13.74 -10.02
CA ILE A 133 -11.45 -13.32 -9.95
C ILE A 133 -10.95 -12.97 -11.35
N THR A 134 -10.04 -12.00 -11.44
CA THR A 134 -9.42 -11.62 -12.70
C THR A 134 -8.72 -12.82 -13.36
N LYS A 135 -8.69 -12.82 -14.71
CA LYS A 135 -7.90 -13.78 -15.49
C LYS A 135 -6.41 -13.58 -15.17
N GLN A 136 -5.60 -14.63 -15.25
CA GLN A 136 -4.15 -14.51 -14.99
C GLN A 136 -3.45 -13.45 -15.88
N ASN A 137 -3.94 -13.27 -17.11
CA ASN A 137 -3.41 -12.31 -18.08
C ASN A 137 -4.22 -10.99 -18.17
N TRP A 138 -5.00 -10.64 -17.14
CA TRP A 138 -5.73 -9.37 -17.10
C TRP A 138 -4.78 -8.16 -17.18
N ASN A 139 -5.28 -7.03 -17.68
CA ASN A 139 -4.51 -5.78 -17.73
C ASN A 139 -4.80 -4.93 -16.46
N PRO A 140 -3.84 -4.79 -15.52
CA PRO A 140 -4.04 -4.03 -14.30
C PRO A 140 -4.08 -2.51 -14.50
N ASN A 141 -3.74 -2.03 -15.71
CA ASN A 141 -3.68 -0.63 -16.11
C ASN A 141 -4.85 -0.19 -17.01
N ALA A 142 -5.91 -0.99 -17.07
CA ALA A 142 -7.15 -0.66 -17.78
C ALA A 142 -8.35 -0.79 -16.82
N PRO A 143 -9.45 -0.04 -17.04
CA PRO A 143 -10.66 -0.18 -16.23
C PRO A 143 -11.16 -1.63 -16.17
N LEU A 144 -11.76 -2.00 -15.04
CA LEU A 144 -12.31 -3.34 -14.85
C LEU A 144 -13.52 -3.54 -15.78
N THR A 145 -13.47 -4.60 -16.56
CA THR A 145 -14.52 -5.02 -17.49
C THR A 145 -14.83 -6.50 -17.29
N ARG A 146 -15.91 -7.01 -17.88
CA ARG A 146 -16.16 -8.46 -17.94
C ARG A 146 -14.98 -9.23 -18.52
N ASP A 147 -14.27 -8.67 -19.50
CA ASP A 147 -13.09 -9.30 -20.09
C ASP A 147 -11.92 -9.43 -19.11
N SER A 148 -11.87 -8.61 -18.06
CA SER A 148 -10.88 -8.71 -16.98
C SER A 148 -11.07 -9.98 -16.13
N PHE A 149 -12.29 -10.53 -16.03
CA PHE A 149 -12.64 -11.60 -15.08
C PHE A 149 -12.86 -12.96 -15.74
N ASP A 150 -12.58 -14.03 -14.99
CA ASP A 150 -13.23 -15.32 -15.24
C ASP A 150 -14.71 -15.16 -14.88
N LEU A 151 -15.60 -15.28 -15.88
CA LEU A 151 -17.03 -15.02 -15.72
C LEU A 151 -17.82 -16.18 -15.11
N THR A 152 -17.16 -17.30 -14.83
CA THR A 152 -17.69 -18.34 -13.96
C THR A 152 -17.24 -18.02 -12.54
N PRO A 153 -18.16 -17.82 -11.57
CA PRO A 153 -17.76 -17.54 -10.21
C PRO A 153 -16.97 -18.73 -9.66
N PHE A 154 -15.80 -18.48 -9.07
CA PHE A 154 -15.01 -19.56 -8.45
C PHE A 154 -15.64 -20.03 -7.13
N CYS A 155 -16.56 -19.25 -6.58
CA CYS A 155 -17.32 -19.57 -5.38
C CYS A 155 -18.69 -18.89 -5.43
N GLN A 156 -19.72 -19.63 -5.03
CA GLN A 156 -21.10 -19.16 -4.92
C GLN A 156 -21.76 -19.83 -3.72
N GLU A 157 -22.52 -19.06 -2.94
CA GLU A 157 -23.39 -19.58 -1.88
C GLU A 157 -24.81 -19.04 -2.07
N ASP A 158 -25.76 -19.94 -2.30
CA ASP A 158 -27.16 -19.60 -2.50
C ASP A 158 -27.94 -19.74 -1.19
N LEU A 159 -28.59 -18.65 -0.76
CA LEU A 159 -29.39 -18.61 0.47
C LEU A 159 -30.90 -18.76 0.21
N ASN A 160 -31.32 -18.77 -1.04
CA ASN A 160 -32.70 -19.05 -1.48
C ASN A 160 -33.77 -18.20 -0.74
N GLY A 161 -33.45 -16.93 -0.44
CA GLY A 161 -34.33 -16.01 0.28
C GLY A 161 -34.16 -16.01 1.80
N SER A 162 -33.30 -16.87 2.35
CA SER A 162 -32.94 -16.82 3.77
C SER A 162 -32.07 -15.60 4.07
N SER A 163 -32.19 -15.07 5.29
CA SER A 163 -31.35 -13.96 5.75
C SER A 163 -30.06 -14.50 6.38
N PRO A 164 -28.87 -14.02 5.96
CA PRO A 164 -27.61 -14.33 6.63
C PRO A 164 -27.49 -13.60 7.97
N THR A 165 -26.45 -13.89 8.73
CA THR A 165 -26.05 -13.07 9.90
C THR A 165 -25.49 -11.72 9.46
N ASN A 166 -25.48 -10.72 10.36
CA ASN A 166 -24.87 -9.42 10.07
C ASN A 166 -23.35 -9.49 9.83
N TYR A 167 -22.70 -10.56 10.30
CA TYR A 167 -21.34 -10.92 9.91
C TYR A 167 -21.39 -12.32 9.30
N HIS A 168 -21.29 -12.42 7.98
CA HIS A 168 -21.52 -13.66 7.25
C HIS A 168 -20.23 -14.12 6.59
N THR A 169 -19.83 -15.37 6.81
CA THR A 169 -18.55 -15.90 6.36
C THR A 169 -18.74 -17.09 5.44
N ILE A 170 -18.05 -17.06 4.30
CA ILE A 170 -18.13 -18.05 3.23
C ILE A 170 -16.72 -18.58 2.97
N ASN A 171 -16.53 -19.90 3.06
CA ASN A 171 -15.24 -20.51 2.73
C ASN A 171 -15.21 -20.86 1.25
N CYS A 172 -14.28 -20.26 0.52
CA CYS A 172 -14.13 -20.43 -0.91
C CYS A 172 -12.77 -21.03 -1.26
N ASN A 173 -12.73 -21.89 -2.26
CA ASN A 173 -11.47 -22.40 -2.80
C ASN A 173 -10.97 -21.44 -3.89
N VAL A 174 -10.06 -20.55 -3.53
CA VAL A 174 -9.53 -19.52 -4.43
C VAL A 174 -8.64 -20.17 -5.51
N PRO A 175 -8.87 -19.89 -6.80
CA PRO A 175 -8.06 -20.45 -7.89
C PRO A 175 -6.58 -20.04 -7.80
N GLU A 176 -5.71 -20.85 -8.38
CA GLU A 176 -4.29 -20.52 -8.51
C GLU A 176 -4.11 -19.24 -9.34
N ARG A 177 -3.32 -18.31 -8.81
CA ARG A 177 -2.96 -17.04 -9.42
C ARG A 177 -1.57 -16.61 -8.94
N THR A 178 -0.96 -15.69 -9.69
CA THR A 178 0.23 -14.97 -9.26
C THR A 178 0.05 -13.46 -9.43
N GLY A 179 0.80 -12.71 -8.61
CA GLY A 179 0.87 -11.26 -8.60
C GLY A 179 -0.44 -10.59 -8.21
N TYR A 180 -0.61 -9.37 -8.70
CA TYR A 180 -1.80 -8.56 -8.46
C TYR A 180 -3.02 -9.13 -9.19
N GLN A 181 -4.10 -9.37 -8.45
CA GLN A 181 -5.40 -9.76 -8.95
C GLN A 181 -6.50 -8.93 -8.28
N VAL A 182 -7.69 -8.92 -8.88
CA VAL A 182 -8.89 -8.35 -8.27
C VAL A 182 -9.92 -9.45 -8.08
N ILE A 183 -10.44 -9.56 -6.85
CA ILE A 183 -11.60 -10.39 -6.54
C ILE A 183 -12.84 -9.49 -6.52
N LEU A 184 -13.85 -9.87 -7.29
CA LEU A 184 -15.17 -9.23 -7.31
C LEU A 184 -16.13 -10.08 -6.47
N ALA A 185 -16.58 -9.53 -5.35
CA ALA A 185 -17.57 -10.12 -4.47
C ALA A 185 -18.92 -9.40 -4.67
N ILE A 186 -19.98 -10.18 -4.85
CA ILE A 186 -21.33 -9.69 -5.13
C ILE A 186 -22.32 -10.31 -4.15
N TRP A 187 -23.13 -9.47 -3.52
CA TRP A 187 -24.25 -9.87 -2.68
C TRP A 187 -25.57 -9.51 -3.37
N GLU A 188 -26.35 -10.50 -3.82
CA GLU A 188 -27.65 -10.27 -4.46
C GLU A 188 -28.80 -10.43 -3.44
N VAL A 189 -29.52 -9.34 -3.16
CA VAL A 189 -30.65 -9.33 -2.23
C VAL A 189 -31.88 -9.96 -2.89
N SER A 190 -32.59 -10.82 -2.16
CA SER A 190 -33.81 -11.47 -2.62
C SER A 190 -34.97 -10.48 -2.73
N GLY A 191 -35.77 -10.62 -3.79
CA GLY A 191 -36.90 -9.71 -4.06
C GLY A 191 -36.52 -8.29 -4.50
N ALA A 192 -35.24 -7.91 -4.41
CA ALA A 192 -34.74 -6.62 -4.89
C ALA A 192 -34.19 -6.72 -6.34
N PRO A 193 -34.22 -5.63 -7.12
CA PRO A 193 -33.54 -5.56 -8.41
C PRO A 193 -32.03 -5.26 -8.29
N THR A 194 -31.53 -5.06 -7.07
CA THR A 194 -30.17 -4.59 -6.80
C THR A 194 -29.28 -5.65 -6.15
N ALA A 195 -27.98 -5.41 -6.23
CA ALA A 195 -26.91 -6.17 -5.61
C ALA A 195 -25.87 -5.20 -5.02
N TYR A 196 -25.11 -5.66 -4.03
CA TYR A 196 -24.01 -4.92 -3.43
C TYR A 196 -22.69 -5.45 -3.95
N ILE A 197 -21.85 -4.55 -4.45
CA ILE A 197 -20.58 -4.87 -5.09
C ILE A 197 -19.43 -4.51 -4.15
N SER A 198 -18.49 -5.43 -3.97
CA SER A 198 -17.23 -5.16 -3.28
C SER A 198 -16.08 -5.77 -4.08
N VAL A 199 -15.11 -4.95 -4.46
CA VAL A 199 -13.85 -5.44 -5.05
C VAL A 199 -12.77 -5.49 -3.98
N ALA A 200 -11.94 -6.52 -3.99
CA ALA A 200 -10.74 -6.63 -3.16
C ALA A 200 -9.50 -6.71 -4.07
N ASP A 201 -8.56 -5.81 -3.83
CA ASP A 201 -7.24 -5.82 -4.46
C ASP A 201 -6.35 -6.78 -3.70
N VAL A 202 -5.91 -7.85 -4.35
CA VAL A 202 -5.19 -8.94 -3.69
C VAL A 202 -3.87 -9.24 -4.35
N ASP A 203 -2.92 -9.71 -3.55
CA ASP A 203 -1.58 -10.07 -4.00
C ASP A 203 -1.28 -11.53 -3.70
N PHE A 204 -1.16 -12.33 -4.76
CA PHE A 204 -0.82 -13.75 -4.64
C PHE A 204 0.69 -13.99 -4.50
N GLY A 205 1.52 -12.94 -4.57
CA GLY A 205 2.96 -13.09 -4.75
C GLY A 205 3.31 -13.77 -6.07
N GLY A 206 4.59 -14.01 -6.35
CA GLY A 206 4.98 -14.80 -7.53
C GLY A 206 4.75 -14.13 -8.89
N GLY A 207 4.46 -12.81 -8.96
CA GLY A 207 4.82 -12.04 -10.15
C GLY A 207 6.33 -12.20 -10.38
N SER A 208 6.78 -12.45 -11.62
CA SER A 208 8.13 -12.95 -11.95
C SER A 208 9.16 -12.53 -10.90
N PRO A 209 9.66 -13.45 -10.06
CA PRO A 209 10.46 -13.07 -8.91
C PRO A 209 11.61 -12.20 -9.38
N LEU A 210 11.74 -11.00 -8.80
CA LEU A 210 12.88 -10.14 -9.10
C LEU A 210 14.14 -10.97 -8.87
N PRO A 211 15.01 -11.15 -9.88
CA PRO A 211 16.28 -11.81 -9.65
C PRO A 211 17.11 -11.00 -8.67
N ALA A 212 17.97 -11.67 -7.91
CA ALA A 212 18.94 -10.98 -7.06
C ALA A 212 19.78 -10.00 -7.90
N PRO A 213 20.03 -8.77 -7.42
CA PRO A 213 20.96 -7.86 -8.07
C PRO A 213 22.33 -8.54 -8.29
N LEU A 214 22.84 -8.46 -9.51
CA LEU A 214 24.13 -9.03 -9.89
C LEU A 214 25.22 -7.94 -9.94
N ASN A 215 26.47 -8.39 -9.95
CA ASN A 215 27.65 -7.53 -10.12
C ASN A 215 27.74 -6.39 -9.08
N LEU A 216 27.41 -6.68 -7.82
CA LEU A 216 27.67 -5.75 -6.73
C LEU A 216 29.18 -5.56 -6.58
N ILE A 217 29.66 -4.34 -6.82
CA ILE A 217 31.07 -3.96 -6.75
C ILE A 217 31.26 -2.64 -5.98
N ALA A 218 32.46 -2.44 -5.43
CA ALA A 218 32.90 -1.15 -4.91
C ALA A 218 33.67 -0.40 -6.01
N SER A 219 33.18 0.77 -6.39
CA SER A 219 33.81 1.63 -7.41
C SER A 219 34.81 2.63 -6.83
N ALA A 220 34.63 3.01 -5.57
CA ALA A 220 35.55 3.87 -4.84
C ALA A 220 35.50 3.52 -3.35
N VAL A 221 36.66 3.54 -2.70
CA VAL A 221 36.82 3.26 -1.27
C VAL A 221 37.76 4.30 -0.69
N THR A 222 37.32 5.00 0.35
CA THR A 222 38.15 5.92 1.14
C THR A 222 38.38 5.35 2.54
N ASP A 223 38.96 6.14 3.43
CA ASP A 223 39.06 5.85 4.85
C ASP A 223 37.70 5.85 5.55
N ASN A 224 36.72 6.60 5.03
CA ASN A 224 35.42 6.80 5.69
C ASN A 224 34.18 6.59 4.78
N SER A 225 34.37 6.12 3.54
CA SER A 225 33.27 5.93 2.60
C SER A 225 33.50 4.77 1.62
N VAL A 226 32.41 4.22 1.12
CA VAL A 226 32.38 3.19 0.06
C VAL A 226 31.29 3.56 -0.95
N SER A 227 31.63 3.62 -2.23
CA SER A 227 30.67 3.81 -3.33
C SER A 227 30.40 2.49 -4.04
N LEU A 228 29.16 2.03 -3.98
CA LEU A 228 28.69 0.75 -4.52
C LEU A 228 27.99 0.95 -5.87
N ASN A 229 28.17 -0.01 -6.78
CA ASN A 229 27.38 -0.14 -8.01
C ASN A 229 26.94 -1.59 -8.22
N TRP A 230 25.83 -1.79 -8.91
CA TRP A 230 25.30 -3.10 -9.30
C TRP A 230 24.58 -3.03 -10.64
N SER A 231 24.18 -4.18 -11.18
CA SER A 231 23.39 -4.25 -12.43
C SER A 231 21.90 -3.98 -12.17
N SER A 232 21.22 -3.32 -13.11
CA SER A 232 19.78 -3.08 -13.02
C SER A 232 18.99 -4.40 -13.04
N VAL A 233 17.95 -4.49 -12.23
CA VAL A 233 17.00 -5.60 -12.22
C VAL A 233 15.71 -5.17 -12.93
N THR A 234 15.31 -5.90 -13.98
CA THR A 234 14.04 -5.65 -14.68
C THR A 234 12.86 -5.81 -13.72
N GLY A 235 11.98 -4.81 -13.66
CA GLY A 235 10.83 -4.78 -12.75
C GLY A 235 11.10 -4.13 -11.39
N ALA A 236 12.36 -3.85 -11.05
CA ALA A 236 12.70 -3.11 -9.85
C ALA A 236 12.46 -1.60 -10.04
N VAL A 237 11.81 -0.97 -9.07
CA VAL A 237 11.65 0.49 -8.99
C VAL A 237 12.59 1.13 -7.96
N SER A 238 13.14 0.32 -7.06
CA SER A 238 14.14 0.76 -6.09
C SER A 238 15.02 -0.41 -5.61
N TYR A 239 16.06 -0.09 -4.85
CA TYR A 239 16.98 -1.03 -4.25
C TYR A 239 17.20 -0.69 -2.78
N GLN A 240 17.21 -1.70 -1.92
CA GLN A 240 17.53 -1.60 -0.50
C GLN A 240 18.96 -2.09 -0.26
N ILE A 241 19.77 -1.25 0.38
CA ILE A 241 21.18 -1.52 0.66
C ILE A 241 21.32 -1.91 2.12
N TYR A 242 22.05 -3.00 2.36
CA TYR A 242 22.37 -3.51 3.68
C TYR A 242 23.89 -3.46 3.92
N ARG A 243 24.28 -3.08 5.12
CA ARG A 243 25.66 -3.16 5.64
C ARG A 243 25.64 -4.02 6.89
N ASN A 244 26.38 -5.12 6.89
CA ASN A 244 26.42 -6.10 7.99
C ASN A 244 25.00 -6.56 8.39
N ASN A 245 24.16 -6.86 7.39
CA ASN A 245 22.75 -7.25 7.51
C ASN A 245 21.81 -6.18 8.09
N VAL A 246 22.28 -4.95 8.31
CA VAL A 246 21.45 -3.81 8.74
C VAL A 246 21.19 -2.91 7.54
N SER A 247 19.94 -2.53 7.33
CA SER A 247 19.55 -1.58 6.29
C SER A 247 20.21 -0.22 6.54
N VAL A 248 20.88 0.33 5.52
CA VAL A 248 21.56 1.64 5.60
C VAL A 248 20.94 2.70 4.68
N GLY A 249 20.09 2.29 3.74
CA GLY A 249 19.36 3.21 2.87
C GLY A 249 18.79 2.54 1.63
N THR A 250 18.00 3.30 0.89
CA THR A 250 17.43 2.91 -0.40
C THR A 250 17.99 3.76 -1.53
N SER A 251 17.95 3.25 -2.76
CA SER A 251 18.33 3.97 -3.97
C SER A 251 17.38 3.63 -5.11
N THR A 252 16.96 4.62 -5.91
CA THR A 252 16.24 4.40 -7.17
C THR A 252 17.20 4.22 -8.36
N ALA A 253 18.48 4.55 -8.16
CA ALA A 253 19.56 4.28 -9.11
C ALA A 253 20.24 2.95 -8.81
N THR A 254 21.10 2.48 -9.72
CA THR A 254 21.92 1.28 -9.54
C THR A 254 23.26 1.56 -8.82
N SER A 255 23.26 2.57 -7.95
CA SER A 255 24.43 3.05 -7.21
C SER A 255 24.04 3.58 -5.84
N TYR A 256 24.96 3.48 -4.87
CA TYR A 256 24.78 4.04 -3.53
C TYR A 256 26.14 4.33 -2.87
N THR A 257 26.29 5.50 -2.26
CA THR A 257 27.51 5.87 -1.51
C THR A 257 27.23 5.86 -0.02
N GLN A 258 27.87 4.94 0.70
CA GLN A 258 27.86 4.92 2.16
C GLN A 258 28.98 5.81 2.68
N THR A 259 28.64 6.77 3.53
CA THR A 259 29.59 7.64 4.25
C THR A 259 29.58 7.33 5.76
N GLY A 260 30.48 7.99 6.51
CA GLY A 260 30.56 7.88 7.97
C GLY A 260 31.06 6.51 8.44
N LEU A 261 31.88 5.84 7.63
CA LEU A 261 32.50 4.56 7.97
C LEU A 261 33.74 4.78 8.84
N SER A 262 34.03 3.79 9.69
CA SER A 262 35.27 3.73 10.45
C SER A 262 36.42 3.33 9.53
N SER A 263 37.57 3.95 9.77
CA SER A 263 38.77 3.68 9.02
C SER A 263 39.33 2.28 9.28
N GLY A 264 39.94 1.68 8.25
CA GLY A 264 40.58 0.36 8.30
C GLY A 264 39.64 -0.79 8.64
N THR A 265 38.33 -0.58 8.50
CA THR A 265 37.28 -1.49 8.97
C THR A 265 36.66 -2.22 7.78
N THR A 266 36.46 -3.53 7.93
CA THR A 266 35.78 -4.36 6.93
C THR A 266 34.28 -4.31 7.12
N TYR A 267 33.55 -4.08 6.03
CA TYR A 267 32.10 -4.08 5.96
C TYR A 267 31.62 -5.07 4.90
N ASN A 268 30.52 -5.77 5.18
CA ASN A 268 29.83 -6.60 4.21
C ASN A 268 28.60 -5.90 3.68
N TYR A 269 28.47 -5.80 2.37
CA TYR A 269 27.33 -5.19 1.70
C TYR A 269 26.52 -6.20 0.90
N THR A 270 25.20 -6.05 0.93
CA THR A 270 24.27 -6.73 0.04
C THR A 270 23.22 -5.74 -0.46
N VAL A 271 22.64 -6.04 -1.61
CA VAL A 271 21.59 -5.23 -2.22
C VAL A 271 20.39 -6.12 -2.57
N VAL A 272 19.19 -5.62 -2.32
CA VAL A 272 17.91 -6.24 -2.66
C VAL A 272 17.16 -5.31 -3.62
N ALA A 273 16.61 -5.84 -4.69
CA ALA A 273 15.72 -5.10 -5.59
C ALA A 273 14.29 -5.11 -5.06
N ILE A 274 13.55 -4.01 -5.23
CA ILE A 274 12.16 -3.85 -4.80
C ILE A 274 11.31 -3.43 -5.99
N ASP A 275 10.18 -4.11 -6.22
CA ASP A 275 9.23 -3.80 -7.30
C ASP A 275 8.23 -2.69 -6.92
N SER A 276 7.38 -2.28 -7.87
CA SER A 276 6.34 -1.26 -7.64
C SER A 276 5.26 -1.68 -6.63
N SER A 277 5.20 -2.95 -6.27
CA SER A 277 4.26 -3.53 -5.32
C SER A 277 4.88 -3.71 -3.93
N GLY A 278 6.16 -3.38 -3.76
CA GLY A 278 6.89 -3.49 -2.49
C GLY A 278 7.52 -4.87 -2.25
N HIS A 279 7.54 -5.77 -3.24
CA HIS A 279 8.18 -7.07 -3.09
C HIS A 279 9.69 -6.98 -3.25
N SER A 280 10.41 -7.72 -2.41
CA SER A 280 11.86 -7.83 -2.41
C SER A 280 12.35 -9.04 -3.20
N SER A 281 13.44 -8.88 -3.96
CA SER A 281 14.25 -9.99 -4.49
C SER A 281 15.00 -10.73 -3.36
N PRO A 282 15.61 -11.89 -3.63
CA PRO A 282 16.74 -12.36 -2.83
C PRO A 282 17.88 -11.33 -2.82
N ALA A 283 18.71 -11.34 -1.78
CA ALA A 283 19.88 -10.48 -1.70
C ALA A 283 20.93 -10.85 -2.76
N SER A 284 21.69 -9.85 -3.23
CA SER A 284 22.89 -10.06 -4.04
C SER A 284 23.91 -10.96 -3.31
N ALA A 285 24.90 -11.45 -4.04
CA ALA A 285 26.12 -11.94 -3.41
C ALA A 285 26.71 -10.85 -2.49
N ALA A 286 27.22 -11.26 -1.32
CA ALA A 286 27.81 -10.34 -0.37
C ALA A 286 29.15 -9.81 -0.89
N LEU A 287 29.33 -8.49 -0.80
CA LEU A 287 30.57 -7.80 -1.13
C LEU A 287 31.26 -7.37 0.17
N SER A 288 32.43 -7.95 0.44
CA SER A 288 33.29 -7.55 1.55
C SER A 288 34.25 -6.45 1.11
N VAL A 289 34.18 -5.27 1.74
CA VAL A 289 35.02 -4.10 1.44
C VAL A 289 35.68 -3.61 2.71
N LYS A 290 37.00 -3.38 2.68
CA LYS A 290 37.75 -2.76 3.77
C LYS A 290 38.06 -1.31 3.41
N THR A 291 37.70 -0.36 4.27
CA THR A 291 38.11 1.05 4.10
C THR A 291 39.63 1.16 4.09
N THR A 292 40.19 2.15 3.38
CA THR A 292 41.63 2.21 3.06
C THR A 292 42.55 2.36 4.28
N GLY A 293 41.98 2.51 5.48
CA GLY A 293 42.75 2.62 6.72
C GLY A 293 43.12 4.04 7.06
N GLY A 294 43.08 4.95 6.08
CA GLY A 294 43.73 6.25 6.18
C GLY A 294 45.20 6.02 6.53
N THR A 295 46.14 6.37 5.66
CA THR A 295 47.53 6.40 6.11
C THR A 295 47.70 7.61 7.01
N THR A 296 47.22 7.56 8.25
CA THR A 296 47.78 8.40 9.31
C THR A 296 49.18 7.87 9.55
N THR A 297 50.11 8.28 8.70
CA THR A 297 51.53 8.03 8.94
C THR A 297 51.87 8.87 10.17
N THR A 298 51.92 8.24 11.34
CA THR A 298 52.21 8.93 12.59
C THR A 298 53.70 9.29 12.61
N TYR A 299 54.02 10.56 12.38
CA TYR A 299 55.38 11.07 12.56
C TYR A 299 55.59 11.53 14.00
N PRO A 300 56.85 11.55 14.51
CA PRO A 300 57.15 12.08 15.84
C PRO A 300 56.53 13.46 16.06
N ALA A 301 56.05 13.74 17.28
CA ALA A 301 55.53 15.06 17.61
C ALA A 301 56.62 16.13 17.39
N TRP A 302 56.24 17.27 16.81
CA TRP A 302 57.16 18.40 16.69
C TRP A 302 57.57 18.90 18.07
N SER A 303 58.85 19.26 18.22
CA SER A 303 59.43 19.83 19.42
C SER A 303 60.21 21.09 19.08
N ALA A 304 59.96 22.17 19.84
CA ALA A 304 60.66 23.44 19.67
C ALA A 304 62.18 23.34 19.91
N THR A 305 62.64 22.32 20.65
CA THR A 305 64.05 22.16 21.01
C THR A 305 64.81 21.20 20.09
N THR A 306 64.10 20.45 19.24
CA THR A 306 64.72 19.49 18.32
C THR A 306 65.16 20.19 17.04
N VAL A 307 66.38 19.86 16.58
CA VAL A 307 66.87 20.28 15.26
C VAL A 307 66.32 19.33 14.20
N TYR A 308 65.73 19.89 13.15
CA TYR A 308 65.22 19.14 12.00
C TYR A 308 66.01 19.52 10.75
N VAL A 309 66.40 18.53 9.95
CA VAL A 309 67.01 18.73 8.63
C VAL A 309 66.04 18.38 7.52
N GLY A 310 66.35 18.80 6.28
CA GLY A 310 65.52 18.55 5.11
C GLY A 310 65.10 17.08 4.99
N GLY A 311 63.80 16.83 4.82
CA GLY A 311 63.21 15.49 4.74
C GLY A 311 62.77 14.90 6.09
N ASN A 312 63.11 15.50 7.24
CA ASN A 312 62.56 15.07 8.53
C ASN A 312 61.06 15.36 8.60
N LYS A 313 60.30 14.42 9.17
CA LYS A 313 58.83 14.48 9.22
C LYS A 313 58.35 14.50 10.65
N VAL A 314 57.35 15.32 10.93
CA VAL A 314 56.76 15.51 12.26
C VAL A 314 55.25 15.68 12.19
N SER A 315 54.58 15.38 13.30
CA SER A 315 53.16 15.69 13.49
C SER A 315 53.01 16.91 14.41
N TYR A 316 52.19 17.88 14.03
CA TYR A 316 51.85 19.04 14.87
C TYR A 316 50.37 19.41 14.67
N ASN A 317 49.60 19.48 15.77
CA ASN A 317 48.15 19.75 15.76
C ASN A 317 47.35 18.86 14.79
N GLY A 318 47.70 17.57 14.68
CA GLY A 318 47.00 16.60 13.83
C GLY A 318 47.31 16.70 12.33
N VAL A 319 48.27 17.54 11.94
CA VAL A 319 48.75 17.68 10.56
C VAL A 319 50.20 17.21 10.48
N ASN A 320 50.53 16.51 9.40
CA ASN A 320 51.87 16.03 9.11
C ASN A 320 52.66 17.07 8.31
N TYR A 321 53.92 17.25 8.68
CA TYR A 321 54.83 18.19 8.01
C TYR A 321 56.17 17.53 7.72
N GLU A 322 56.82 17.99 6.65
CA GLU A 322 58.21 17.68 6.33
C GLU A 322 59.04 18.97 6.30
N ALA A 323 60.20 18.96 6.97
CA ALA A 323 61.14 20.06 6.94
C ALA A 323 61.72 20.19 5.52
N LYS A 324 61.66 21.39 4.93
CA LYS A 324 62.23 21.69 3.62
C LYS A 324 63.75 21.81 3.68
N TRP A 325 64.28 22.27 4.82
CA TRP A 325 65.70 22.45 5.12
C TRP A 325 65.89 22.54 6.65
N TRP A 326 67.09 22.91 7.11
CA TRP A 326 67.43 23.02 8.53
C TRP A 326 66.48 23.97 9.29
N THR A 327 65.95 23.55 10.43
CA THR A 327 65.14 24.40 11.33
C THR A 327 65.17 23.89 12.79
N GLN A 328 65.01 24.80 13.74
CA GLN A 328 64.79 24.52 15.17
C GLN A 328 63.86 25.61 15.73
N GLY A 329 62.85 25.23 16.52
CA GLY A 329 61.94 26.18 17.17
C GLY A 329 60.84 26.77 16.28
N GLU A 330 60.91 26.67 14.96
CA GLU A 330 59.84 27.18 14.08
C GLU A 330 58.62 26.25 14.03
N ILE A 331 57.45 26.81 14.30
CA ILE A 331 56.17 26.09 14.36
C ILE A 331 55.75 25.61 12.96
N PRO A 332 55.37 24.33 12.78
CA PRO A 332 54.87 23.82 11.51
C PRO A 332 53.53 24.45 11.09
N THR A 333 53.56 25.21 10.00
CA THR A 333 52.40 25.96 9.47
C THR A 333 52.23 25.86 7.95
N GLY A 334 53.05 25.06 7.26
CA GLY A 334 52.93 24.79 5.81
C GLY A 334 53.45 25.88 4.86
N ASN A 335 53.54 27.12 5.33
CA ASN A 335 53.92 28.30 4.53
C ASN A 335 55.33 28.82 4.81
N ASN A 336 56.17 28.05 5.50
CA ASN A 336 57.55 28.43 5.82
C ASN A 336 58.52 27.26 5.57
N VAL A 337 59.45 26.99 6.49
CA VAL A 337 60.43 25.89 6.44
C VAL A 337 59.80 24.48 6.48
N TRP A 338 58.48 24.41 6.70
CA TRP A 338 57.70 23.17 6.73
C TRP A 338 56.79 23.09 5.50
N LYS A 339 56.72 21.92 4.84
CA LYS A 339 55.67 21.59 3.86
C LYS A 339 54.67 20.63 4.49
N VAL A 340 53.37 20.84 4.25
CA VAL A 340 52.33 19.88 4.65
C VAL A 340 52.48 18.62 3.79
N ILE A 341 52.33 17.45 4.41
CA ILE A 341 52.36 16.16 3.72
C ILE A 341 51.12 15.32 4.12
N PRO A 342 50.73 14.34 3.28
CA PRO A 342 49.64 13.42 3.60
C PRO A 342 49.79 12.69 4.93
#